data_AF-W1X3L1-F1
#
_entry.id   AF-W1X3L1-F1
#
_cell.length_a   1.000
_cell.length_b   1.000
_cell.length_c   1.000
_cell.angle_alpha   90.00
_cell.angle_beta   90.00
_cell.angle_gamma   90.00
#
_symmetry.space_group_name_H-M   'P 1'
#
loop_
_entity.id
_entity.type
_entity.pdbx_description
1 polymer ?
#
loop_
_entity_poly.entity_id
_entity_poly.type
_entity_poly.pdbx_seq_one_letter_code
_entity_poly.pdbx_strand_id
1 'polypeptide(L)'
;VGKLKEKYLKDGIAEYVKRLGRFTKFEMIELPDEKIPDKASHLENQQIIDKEGNRILSKMNDKEFVIVLAIEGQQFPSEEFSKRLSDVTVRGFS
;
A
#
# COMPACT_ATOMS: atom_id res chain seq x y z
N VAL A 1 -6.50 0.72 1.74
CA VAL A 1 -7.81 1.39 1.70
C VAL A 1 -8.72 0.67 2.68
N GLY A 2 -9.53 1.41 3.43
CA GLY A 2 -10.28 0.90 4.57
C GLY A 2 -9.49 0.99 5.88
N LYS A 3 -10.22 0.97 6.99
CA LYS A 3 -9.67 0.97 8.35
C LYS A 3 -9.62 -0.43 8.92
N LEU A 4 -8.50 -0.80 9.53
CA LEU A 4 -8.36 -2.06 10.23
C LEU A 4 -9.26 -2.06 11.49
N LYS A 5 -10.03 -3.12 11.73
CA LYS A 5 -10.97 -3.19 12.88
C LYS A 5 -10.49 -4.16 13.95
N GLU A 6 -9.82 -5.23 13.54
CA GLU A 6 -9.40 -6.34 14.36
C GLU A 6 -8.18 -5.96 15.21
N LYS A 7 -8.30 -6.09 16.52
CA LYS A 7 -7.22 -5.75 17.46
C LYS A 7 -5.96 -6.57 17.24
N TYR A 8 -6.09 -7.89 17.04
CA TYR A 8 -4.92 -8.77 16.89
C TYR A 8 -4.09 -8.44 15.65
N LEU A 9 -4.72 -7.98 14.55
CA LEU A 9 -4.00 -7.52 13.36
C LEU A 9 -3.27 -6.21 13.62
N LYS A 10 -3.90 -5.27 14.34
CA LYS A 10 -3.25 -4.01 14.75
C LYS A 10 -2.03 -4.26 15.62
N ASP A 11 -2.17 -5.16 16.60
CA ASP A 11 -1.08 -5.52 17.50
C ASP A 11 0.06 -6.22 16.74
N GLY A 12 -0.29 -7.10 15.79
CA GLY A 12 0.68 -7.75 14.90
C GLY A 12 1.46 -6.73 14.06
N ILE A 13 0.78 -5.78 13.41
CA ILE A 13 1.43 -4.71 12.64
C ILE A 13 2.34 -3.88 13.54
N ALA A 14 1.87 -3.47 14.72
CA ALA A 14 2.64 -2.65 15.66
C ALA A 14 3.97 -3.32 16.06
N GLU A 15 3.97 -4.64 16.25
CA GLU A 15 5.19 -5.40 16.55
C GLU A 15 6.20 -5.35 15.40
N TYR A 16 5.76 -5.52 14.14
CA TYR A 16 6.64 -5.41 12.97
C TYR A 16 7.15 -3.97 12.76
N VAL A 17 6.28 -2.97 12.92
CA VAL A 17 6.66 -1.55 12.82
C VAL A 17 7.73 -1.20 13.85
N LYS A 18 7.58 -1.66 15.11
CA LYS A 18 8.58 -1.45 16.17
C LYS A 18 9.93 -2.07 15.81
N ARG A 19 9.95 -3.25 15.18
CA ARG A 19 11.18 -3.91 14.72
C ARG A 19 11.82 -3.15 13.55
N LEU A 20 11.01 -2.68 12.60
CA LEU A 20 11.47 -1.92 11.43
C LEU A 20 12.00 -0.53 11.78
N GLY A 21 11.48 0.10 12.84
CA GLY A 21 11.85 1.48 13.22
C GLY A 21 13.32 1.70 13.54
N ARG A 22 14.11 0.63 13.77
CA ARG A 22 15.58 0.72 13.91
C ARG A 22 16.32 0.87 12.58
N PHE A 23 15.67 0.54 11.47
CA PHE A 23 16.28 0.42 10.15
C PHE A 23 15.71 1.40 9.14
N THR A 24 14.44 1.77 9.28
CA THR A 24 13.76 2.68 8.35
C THR A 24 12.67 3.48 9.06
N LYS A 25 12.34 4.65 8.49
CA LYS A 25 11.13 5.38 8.85
C LYS A 25 9.95 4.69 8.18
N PHE A 26 9.00 4.24 8.99
CA PHE A 26 7.77 3.61 8.51
C PHE A 26 6.57 4.49 8.81
N GLU A 27 5.69 4.67 7.83
CA GLU A 27 4.43 5.37 7.97
C GLU A 27 3.30 4.52 7.38
N MET A 28 2.19 4.42 8.11
CA MET A 28 0.98 3.75 7.64
C MET A 28 -0.12 4.78 7.40
N ILE A 29 -0.53 4.94 6.15
CA ILE A 29 -1.59 5.87 5.75
C ILE A 29 -2.85 5.07 5.43
N GLU A 30 -3.82 5.09 6.33
CA GLU A 30 -5.15 4.52 6.08
C GLU A 30 -6.02 5.54 5.34
N LEU A 31 -6.54 5.15 4.18
CA LEU A 31 -7.49 5.95 3.40
C LEU A 31 -8.90 5.37 3.54
N PRO A 32 -9.95 6.21 3.66
CA PRO A 32 -11.33 5.74 3.69
C PRO A 32 -11.66 4.93 2.43
N ASP A 33 -12.38 3.83 2.63
CA ASP A 33 -12.99 3.00 1.61
C ASP A 33 -14.33 3.59 1.14
N GLU A 34 -14.65 3.35 -0.13
CA GLU A 34 -15.98 3.65 -0.66
C GLU A 34 -16.93 2.47 -0.41
N LYS A 35 -18.19 2.77 -0.08
CA LYS A 35 -19.22 1.73 0.01
C LYS A 35 -19.54 1.22 -1.38
N ILE A 36 -19.43 -0.10 -1.57
CA ILE A 36 -19.84 -0.77 -2.80
C ILE A 36 -21.29 -1.27 -2.61
N PRO A 37 -22.28 -0.74 -3.34
CA PRO A 37 -23.64 -1.28 -3.32
C PRO A 37 -23.68 -2.74 -3.82
N ASP A 38 -24.53 -3.57 -3.22
CA ASP A 38 -24.66 -5.02 -3.57
C ASP A 38 -24.99 -5.29 -5.06
N LYS A 39 -25.51 -4.28 -5.78
CA LYS A 39 -25.83 -4.35 -7.22
C LYS A 39 -25.27 -3.16 -8.00
N ALA A 40 -24.06 -2.74 -7.66
CA ALA A 40 -23.37 -1.69 -8.40
C ALA A 40 -23.22 -2.08 -9.88
N SER A 41 -23.66 -1.19 -10.77
CA SER A 41 -23.41 -1.28 -12.19
C SER A 41 -21.91 -1.19 -12.50
N HIS A 42 -21.51 -1.59 -13.70
CA HIS A 42 -20.11 -1.47 -14.13
C HIS A 42 -19.60 -0.01 -14.05
N LEU A 43 -20.46 0.95 -14.40
CA LEU A 43 -20.13 2.38 -14.33
C LEU A 43 -19.91 2.85 -12.88
N GLU A 44 -20.76 2.40 -11.94
CA GLU A 44 -20.60 2.74 -10.52
C GLU A 44 -19.32 2.13 -9.93
N ASN A 45 -19.00 0.89 -10.28
CA ASN A 45 -17.74 0.26 -9.87
C ASN A 45 -16.52 1.02 -10.40
N GLN A 46 -16.55 1.45 -11.66
CA GLN A 46 -15.47 2.25 -12.23
C GLN A 46 -15.32 3.59 -11.49
N GLN A 47 -16.43 4.28 -11.21
CA GLN A 47 -16.42 5.54 -10.45
C GLN A 47 -15.87 5.36 -9.03
N ILE A 48 -16.17 4.23 -8.38
CA ILE A 48 -15.62 3.88 -7.06
C ILE A 48 -14.10 3.69 -7.15
N ILE A 49 -13.63 2.89 -8.13
CA ILE A 49 -12.20 2.67 -8.36
C ILE A 49 -11.47 3.99 -8.64
N ASP A 50 -12.03 4.85 -9.50
CA ASP A 50 -11.43 6.13 -9.85
C ASP A 50 -11.33 7.06 -8.63
N LYS A 51 -12.36 7.08 -7.77
CA LYS A 51 -12.35 7.87 -6.52
C LYS A 51 -11.28 7.38 -5.55
N GLU A 52 -11.18 6.07 -5.33
CA GLU A 52 -10.16 5.51 -4.44
C GLU A 52 -8.75 5.69 -5.03
N GLY A 53 -8.60 5.50 -6.34
CA GLY A 53 -7.36 5.74 -7.06
C GLY A 53 -6.86 7.18 -6.91
N ASN A 54 -7.73 8.17 -7.15
CA ASN A 54 -7.41 9.58 -6.95
C ASN A 54 -7.01 9.89 -5.51
N ARG A 55 -7.66 9.24 -4.53
CA ARG A 55 -7.32 9.41 -3.11
C ARG A 55 -5.93 8.84 -2.79
N ILE A 56 -5.56 7.70 -3.36
CA ILE A 56 -4.22 7.13 -3.22
C ILE A 56 -3.17 8.04 -3.88
N LEU A 57 -3.41 8.46 -5.13
CA LEU A 57 -2.52 9.36 -5.87
C LEU A 57 -2.30 10.68 -5.12
N SER A 58 -3.31 11.21 -4.42
CA SER A 58 -3.19 12.45 -3.63
C SER A 58 -2.23 12.36 -2.43
N LYS A 59 -1.78 11.15 -2.07
CA LYS A 59 -0.82 10.92 -0.98
C LYS A 59 0.60 10.64 -1.45
N MET A 60 0.82 10.59 -2.75
CA MET A 60 2.12 10.27 -3.33
C MET A 60 2.70 11.47 -4.06
N ASN A 61 4.03 11.54 -4.11
CA ASN A 61 4.76 12.51 -4.91
C ASN A 61 5.29 11.88 -6.20
N ASP A 62 5.47 12.70 -7.24
CA ASP A 62 5.96 12.25 -8.55
C ASP A 62 7.36 11.62 -8.53
N LYS A 63 8.12 11.77 -7.43
CA LYS A 63 9.49 11.29 -7.28
C LYS A 63 9.62 10.07 -6.36
N GLU A 64 8.51 9.44 -6.00
CA GLU A 64 8.51 8.24 -5.17
C GLU A 64 8.68 6.96 -6.00
N PHE A 65 9.37 5.98 -5.44
CA PHE A 65 9.38 4.64 -6.03
C PHE A 65 8.17 3.85 -5.54
N VAL A 66 7.21 3.62 -6.43
CA VAL A 66 5.92 3.02 -6.08
C VAL A 66 5.89 1.53 -6.39
N ILE A 67 5.52 0.72 -5.39
CA ILE A 67 5.25 -0.71 -5.54
C ILE A 67 3.76 -0.95 -5.29
N VAL A 68 3.04 -1.42 -6.31
CA VAL A 68 1.62 -1.80 -6.20
C VAL A 68 1.50 -3.29 -5.93
N LEU A 69 0.67 -3.65 -4.95
CA LEU A 69 0.32 -5.04 -4.67
C LEU A 69 -0.89 -5.43 -5.54
N ALA A 70 -0.67 -6.31 -6.52
CA ALA A 70 -1.70 -6.81 -7.42
C ALA A 70 -1.56 -8.33 -7.57
N ILE A 71 -2.67 -9.04 -7.76
CA ILE A 71 -2.69 -10.50 -7.91
C ILE A 71 -1.97 -10.92 -9.19
N GLU A 72 -2.14 -10.14 -10.26
CA GLU A 72 -1.48 -10.28 -11.55
C GLU A 72 -0.05 -9.72 -11.54
N GLY A 73 0.42 -9.23 -10.40
CA GLY A 73 1.76 -8.69 -10.23
C GLY A 73 2.84 -9.77 -10.25
N GLN A 74 4.10 -9.33 -10.35
CA GLN A 74 5.24 -10.23 -10.27
C GLN A 74 5.45 -10.70 -8.82
N GLN A 75 5.54 -12.01 -8.62
CA GLN A 75 5.92 -12.60 -7.34
C GLN A 75 7.44 -12.63 -7.20
N PHE A 76 7.92 -12.35 -6.00
CA PHE A 76 9.35 -12.34 -5.68
C PHE A 76 9.62 -13.25 -4.49
N PRO A 77 10.66 -14.09 -4.53
CA PRO A 77 11.31 -14.59 -3.33
C PRO A 77 11.79 -13.44 -2.44
N SER A 78 11.87 -13.68 -1.14
CA SER A 78 12.26 -12.67 -0.14
C SER A 78 13.61 -12.02 -0.44
N GLU A 79 14.59 -12.81 -0.87
CA GLU A 79 15.94 -12.37 -1.21
C GLU A 79 15.94 -11.45 -2.43
N GLU A 80 15.13 -11.79 -3.44
CA GLU A 80 15.00 -10.98 -4.66
C GLU A 80 14.31 -9.64 -4.36
N PHE A 81 13.25 -9.66 -3.56
CA PHE A 81 12.57 -8.44 -3.13
C PHE A 81 13.49 -7.52 -2.33
N SER A 82 14.28 -8.08 -1.40
CA SER A 82 15.28 -7.35 -0.62
C SER A 82 16.35 -6.70 -1.51
N LYS A 83 16.86 -7.46 -2.50
CA LYS A 83 17.80 -6.94 -3.48
C LYS A 83 17.20 -5.78 -4.28
N ARG A 84 15.95 -5.92 -4.72
CA ARG A 84 15.26 -4.87 -5.48
C ARG A 84 15.11 -3.58 -4.68
N LEU A 85 14.75 -3.67 -3.40
CA LEU A 85 14.69 -2.50 -2.52
C LEU A 85 16.06 -1.84 -2.38
N SER A 86 17.13 -2.62 -2.25
CA SER A 86 18.50 -2.12 -2.17
C SER A 86 18.96 -1.44 -3.48
N ASP A 87 18.63 -2.02 -4.63
CA ASP A 87 18.99 -1.46 -5.93
C ASP A 87 18.26 -0.13 -6.20
N VAL A 88 17.02 -0.01 -5.73
CA VAL A 88 16.21 1.21 -5.85
C VAL A 88 16.80 2.35 -5.02
N THR A 89 17.27 2.06 -3.80
CA THR A 89 17.90 3.10 -2.96
C THR A 89 19.23 3.59 -3.54
N VAL A 90 20.02 2.69 -4.14
CA VAL A 90 21.24 3.05 -4.87
C VAL A 90 20.96 3.96 -6.08
N ARG A 91 19.78 3.86 -6.69
CA ARG A 91 19.34 4.73 -7.80
C ARG A 91 18.83 6.10 -7.35
N GLY A 92 18.85 6.41 -6.05
CA GLY A 92 18.53 7.73 -5.51
C GLY A 92 17.08 7.90 -5.03
N PHE A 93 16.34 6.81 -4.82
CA PHE A 93 15.02 6.85 -4.17
C PHE A 93 15.18 6.56 -2.67
N SER A 94 14.60 7.38 -1.80
CA SER A 94 14.72 7.23 -0.34
C SER A 94 13.48 7.70 0.40
#